data_AF-A0A848T5M6-F1
#
_entry.id   AF-A0A848T5M6-F1
#
_cell.length_a   1.000
_cell.length_b   1.000
_cell.length_c   1.000
_cell.angle_alpha   90.00
_cell.angle_beta   90.00
_cell.angle_gamma   90.00
#
_symmetry.space_group_name_H-M   'P 1'
#
loop_
_entity.id
_entity.type
_entity.pdbx_description
1 polymer ?
#
loop_
_entity_poly.entity_id
_entity_poly.type
_entity_poly.pdbx_seq_one_letter_code
_entity_poly.pdbx_strand_id
1 'polypeptide(L)'
;LGTLIVSRARYAAKCLGEVPGVKIVWPDTTFKEFVVNFDGTDRTVAEVNDALRARGIFGGKDISGEADALGQSALYCVTEIHTAADIRRLADTLKEVLA
;
A
#
# COMPACT_ATOMS: atom_id res chain seq x y z
N LEU A 1 -21.61 3.80 -6.10
CA LEU A 1 -20.20 3.97 -6.50
C LEU A 1 -19.29 4.24 -5.31
N GLY A 2 -19.53 5.30 -4.52
CA GLY A 2 -18.70 5.63 -3.34
C GLY A 2 -18.53 4.51 -2.30
N THR A 3 -19.60 3.76 -1.99
CA THR A 3 -19.52 2.62 -1.04
C THR A 3 -18.58 1.51 -1.52
N LEU A 4 -18.48 1.29 -2.82
CA LEU A 4 -17.59 0.27 -3.39
C LEU A 4 -16.12 0.68 -3.27
N ILE A 5 -15.81 1.95 -3.52
CA ILE A 5 -14.47 2.53 -3.37
C ILE A 5 -14.00 2.38 -1.91
N VAL A 6 -14.83 2.79 -0.95
CA VAL A 6 -14.53 2.65 0.49
C VAL A 6 -14.30 1.18 0.88
N SER A 7 -15.17 0.27 0.40
CA SER A 7 -15.01 -1.16 0.67
C SER A 7 -13.71 -1.73 0.10
N ARG A 8 -13.34 -1.33 -1.12
CA ARG A 8 -12.10 -1.74 -1.78
C ARG A 8 -10.86 -1.18 -1.09
N ALA A 9 -10.86 0.11 -0.74
CA ALA A 9 -9.76 0.74 -0.02
C ALA A 9 -9.54 0.07 1.35
N ARG A 10 -10.61 -0.21 2.11
CA ARG A 10 -10.51 -0.94 3.38
C ARG A 10 -10.03 -2.37 3.20
N TYR A 11 -10.50 -3.07 2.15
CA TYR A 11 -10.03 -4.42 1.84
C TYR A 11 -8.54 -4.43 1.50
N ALA A 12 -8.08 -3.47 0.68
CA ALA A 12 -6.67 -3.31 0.36
C ALA A 12 -5.83 -2.97 1.59
N ALA A 13 -6.26 -2.01 2.41
CA ALA A 13 -5.57 -1.68 3.66
C ALA A 13 -5.46 -2.89 4.58
N LYS A 14 -6.52 -3.69 4.72
CA LYS A 14 -6.48 -4.94 5.48
C LYS A 14 -5.44 -5.92 4.91
N CYS A 15 -5.49 -6.22 3.62
CA CYS A 15 -4.56 -7.17 3.00
C CYS A 15 -3.09 -6.71 3.08
N LEU A 16 -2.83 -5.42 2.91
CA LEU A 16 -1.49 -4.86 2.98
C LEU A 16 -0.97 -4.82 4.43
N GLY A 17 -1.83 -4.55 5.40
CA GLY A 17 -1.49 -4.60 6.82
C GLY A 17 -1.21 -6.02 7.37
N GLU A 18 -1.55 -7.06 6.61
CA GLU A 18 -1.20 -8.45 6.93
C GLU A 18 0.21 -8.83 6.39
N VAL A 19 0.87 -7.95 5.64
CA VAL A 19 2.25 -8.16 5.17
C VAL A 19 3.23 -7.87 6.31
N PRO A 20 4.16 -8.78 6.65
CA PRO A 20 5.15 -8.57 7.71
C PRO A 20 5.96 -7.27 7.48
N GLY A 21 6.12 -6.48 8.54
CA GLY A 21 6.85 -5.21 8.49
C GLY A 21 6.09 -4.04 7.87
N VAL A 22 4.93 -4.27 7.27
CA VAL A 22 4.06 -3.22 6.69
C VAL A 22 3.02 -2.78 7.70
N LYS A 23 2.79 -1.47 7.80
CA LYS A 23 1.81 -0.86 8.69
C LYS A 23 0.88 0.09 7.94
N ILE A 24 -0.42 0.00 8.20
CA ILE A 24 -1.38 1.00 7.72
C ILE A 24 -1.40 2.17 8.70
N VAL A 25 -1.20 3.38 8.19
CA VAL A 25 -1.28 4.62 8.97
C VAL A 25 -2.69 5.19 8.81
N TRP A 26 -3.32 5.52 9.95
CA TRP A 26 -4.71 6.00 10.04
C TRP A 26 -5.74 5.08 9.34
N PRO A 27 -5.93 3.84 9.83
CA PRO A 27 -6.79 2.84 9.18
C PRO A 27 -8.25 3.26 9.01
N ASP A 28 -8.75 4.18 9.85
CA ASP A 28 -10.17 4.55 9.91
C ASP A 28 -10.56 5.76 9.04
N THR A 29 -9.60 6.45 8.39
CA THR A 29 -9.83 7.77 7.75
C THR A 29 -9.90 7.73 6.22
N THR A 30 -10.18 6.58 5.61
CA THR A 30 -9.85 6.34 4.20
C THR A 30 -11.11 6.28 3.31
N PHE A 31 -11.16 7.13 2.26
CA PHE A 31 -12.16 7.03 1.19
C PHE A 31 -11.67 6.12 0.07
N LYS A 32 -10.66 6.61 -0.68
CA LYS A 32 -9.95 5.86 -1.74
C LYS A 32 -8.47 5.70 -1.46
N GLU A 33 -7.92 6.52 -0.57
CA GLU A 33 -6.50 6.63 -0.31
C GLU A 33 -6.20 6.26 1.14
N PHE A 34 -5.06 5.60 1.34
CA PHE A 34 -4.55 5.23 2.65
C PHE A 34 -3.03 5.21 2.62
N VAL A 35 -2.43 5.50 3.77
CA VAL A 35 -0.97 5.56 3.91
C VAL A 35 -0.47 4.20 4.40
N VAL A 36 0.58 3.73 3.74
CA VAL A 36 1.27 2.48 4.04
C VAL A 36 2.70 2.81 4.42
N ASN A 37 3.10 2.41 5.62
CA ASN A 37 4.43 2.60 6.16
C ASN A 37 5.22 1.29 6.11
N PHE A 38 6.50 1.41 5.76
CA PHE A 38 7.45 0.34 5.53
C PHE A 38 8.63 0.40 6.51
N ASP A 39 8.58 1.22 7.56
CA ASP A 39 9.68 1.32 8.55
C ASP A 39 9.89 0.01 9.32
N GLY A 40 8.89 -0.86 9.37
CA GLY A 40 9.03 -2.22 9.91
C GLY A 40 9.74 -3.18 8.96
N THR A 41 10.18 -2.70 7.80
CA THR A 41 10.99 -3.41 6.81
C THR A 41 12.36 -2.75 6.70
N ASP A 42 13.37 -3.49 6.24
CA ASP A 42 14.69 -2.91 5.93
C ASP A 42 14.74 -2.30 4.51
N ARG A 43 13.61 -1.80 4.00
CA ARG A 43 13.46 -1.30 2.63
C ARG A 43 12.91 0.12 2.61
N THR A 44 13.44 0.91 1.68
CA THR A 44 12.87 2.21 1.32
C THR A 44 11.66 2.08 0.41
N VAL A 45 10.79 3.08 0.38
CA VAL A 45 9.66 3.11 -0.56
C VAL A 45 10.11 3.03 -2.01
N ALA A 46 11.24 3.67 -2.34
CA ALA A 46 11.84 3.61 -3.67
C ALA A 46 12.19 2.16 -4.07
N GLU A 47 12.87 1.42 -3.19
CA GLU A 47 13.22 0.01 -3.44
C GLU A 47 11.97 -0.87 -3.59
N VAL A 48 10.97 -0.68 -2.73
CA VAL A 48 9.69 -1.40 -2.83
C VAL A 48 9.01 -1.11 -4.17
N ASN A 49 8.94 0.16 -4.56
CA ASN A 49 8.33 0.58 -5.83
C ASN A 49 9.07 0.03 -7.05
N ASP A 50 10.40 -0.03 -7.01
CA ASP A 50 11.21 -0.61 -8.08
C ASP A 50 10.99 -2.12 -8.20
N ALA A 51 10.95 -2.84 -7.08
CA ALA A 51 10.66 -4.27 -7.05
C ALA A 51 9.24 -4.60 -7.54
N LEU A 52 8.24 -3.83 -7.12
CA LEU A 52 6.86 -3.95 -7.63
C LEU A 52 6.79 -3.68 -9.13
N ARG A 53 7.52 -2.66 -9.62
CA ARG A 53 7.55 -2.30 -11.04
C ARG A 53 8.13 -3.42 -11.89
N ALA A 54 9.16 -4.11 -11.41
CA ALA A 54 9.71 -5.30 -12.07
C ALA A 54 8.69 -6.45 -12.22
N ARG A 55 7.64 -6.46 -11.39
CA ARG A 55 6.50 -7.40 -11.46
C ARG A 55 5.27 -6.83 -12.18
N GLY A 56 5.42 -5.66 -12.80
CA GLY A 56 4.35 -4.96 -13.54
C GLY A 56 3.30 -4.32 -12.64
N ILE A 57 3.67 -3.95 -11.41
CA ILE A 57 2.79 -3.28 -10.44
C ILE A 57 3.35 -1.89 -10.13
N PHE A 58 2.52 -0.86 -10.26
CA PHE A 58 2.85 0.46 -9.73
C PHE A 58 2.49 0.51 -8.24
N GLY A 59 3.49 0.77 -7.40
CA GLY A 59 3.25 0.98 -5.97
C GLY A 59 2.69 2.38 -5.66
N GLY A 60 2.64 2.72 -4.38
CA GLY A 60 2.11 3.99 -3.91
C GLY A 60 3.00 5.18 -4.24
N LYS A 61 2.43 6.39 -4.18
CA LYS A 61 3.20 7.63 -4.25
C LYS A 61 4.11 7.70 -3.03
N ASP A 62 5.41 7.81 -3.24
CA ASP A 62 6.36 8.02 -2.14
C ASP A 62 6.09 9.37 -1.47
N ILE A 63 5.87 9.33 -0.15
CA ILE A 63 5.63 10.51 0.70
C ILE A 63 6.63 10.56 1.87
N SER A 64 7.71 9.79 1.79
CA SER A 64 8.68 9.64 2.89
C SER A 64 9.38 10.95 3.28
N GLY A 65 9.44 11.92 2.36
CA GLY A 65 9.98 13.26 2.58
C GLY A 65 8.94 14.36 2.75
N GLU A 66 7.64 14.05 2.79
CA GLU A 66 6.57 15.07 2.81
C GLU A 66 6.22 15.53 4.23
N ALA A 67 6.55 14.76 5.27
CA ALA A 67 6.46 15.18 6.67
C ALA A 67 7.41 14.37 7.57
N ASP A 68 8.05 15.02 8.55
CA ASP A 68 9.08 14.42 9.43
C ASP A 68 8.61 13.15 10.16
N ALA A 69 7.31 13.01 10.43
CA ALA A 69 6.75 11.89 11.19
C ALA A 69 6.34 10.67 10.34
N LEU A 70 6.51 10.72 9.00
CA LEU A 70 6.00 9.66 8.11
C LEU A 70 6.98 8.51 7.87
N GLY A 71 8.29 8.70 8.08
CA GLY A 71 9.29 7.65 7.80
C GLY A 71 9.21 7.15 6.36
N GLN A 72 9.49 5.87 6.11
CA GLN A 72 9.30 5.23 4.81
C GLN A 72 7.81 4.96 4.56
N SER A 73 7.11 5.93 3.97
CA SER A 73 5.66 5.85 3.73
C SER A 73 5.28 6.14 2.29
N ALA A 74 4.26 5.43 1.83
CA ALA A 74 3.65 5.63 0.51
C ALA A 74 2.13 5.81 0.61
N LEU A 75 1.58 6.70 -0.20
CA LEU A 75 0.14 6.87 -0.37
C LEU A 75 -0.37 5.94 -1.47
N TYR A 76 -1.22 4.99 -1.11
CA TYR A 76 -1.89 4.09 -2.05
C TYR A 76 -3.29 4.59 -2.36
N CYS A 77 -3.71 4.49 -3.63
CA CYS A 77 -5.04 4.87 -4.08
C CYS A 77 -5.74 3.67 -4.72
N VAL A 78 -6.91 3.31 -4.21
CA VAL A 78 -7.74 2.21 -4.70
C VAL A 78 -9.09 2.76 -5.14
N THR A 79 -9.36 2.65 -6.44
CA THR A 79 -10.60 3.07 -7.09
C THR A 79 -11.42 1.86 -7.54
N GLU A 80 -12.61 2.10 -8.09
CA GLU A 80 -13.58 1.09 -8.53
C GLU A 80 -13.08 0.14 -9.62
N ILE A 81 -12.04 0.51 -10.37
CA ILE A 81 -11.44 -0.36 -11.40
C ILE A 81 -10.61 -1.50 -10.80
N HIS A 82 -10.19 -1.40 -9.54
CA HIS A 82 -9.36 -2.40 -8.89
C HIS A 82 -10.22 -3.54 -8.35
N THR A 83 -9.91 -4.77 -8.76
CA THR A 83 -10.60 -5.97 -8.32
C THR A 83 -10.00 -6.53 -7.03
N ALA A 84 -10.68 -7.50 -6.40
CA ALA A 84 -10.12 -8.22 -5.25
C ALA A 84 -8.89 -9.04 -5.66
N ALA A 85 -8.83 -9.50 -6.91
CA ALA A 85 -7.68 -10.23 -7.42
C ALA A 85 -6.47 -9.32 -7.57
N ASP A 86 -6.65 -8.08 -8.05
CA ASP A 86 -5.56 -7.10 -8.15
C ASP A 86 -5.00 -6.74 -6.77
N ILE A 87 -5.88 -6.52 -5.79
CA ILE A 87 -5.49 -6.21 -4.41
C ILE A 87 -4.72 -7.37 -3.78
N ARG A 88 -5.19 -8.61 -3.95
CA ARG A 88 -4.46 -9.79 -3.45
C ARG A 88 -3.11 -9.95 -4.16
N ARG A 89 -3.07 -9.77 -5.48
CA ARG A 89 -1.82 -9.80 -6.26
C ARG A 89 -0.82 -8.78 -5.73
N LEU A 90 -1.25 -7.55 -5.43
CA LEU A 90 -0.40 -6.55 -4.80
C LEU A 90 0.12 -7.01 -3.44
N ALA A 91 -0.76 -7.49 -2.55
CA ALA A 91 -0.37 -7.95 -1.22
C ALA A 91 0.60 -9.14 -1.26
N ASP A 92 0.35 -10.11 -2.13
CA ASP A 92 1.21 -11.29 -2.29
C ASP A 92 2.57 -10.92 -2.92
N THR A 93 2.57 -10.03 -3.91
CA THR A 93 3.82 -9.52 -4.48
C THR A 93 4.62 -8.73 -3.44
N LEU A 94 3.95 -7.94 -2.58
CA LEU A 94 4.60 -7.25 -1.46
C LEU A 94 5.27 -8.23 -0.50
N LYS A 95 4.60 -9.34 -0.16
CA LYS A 95 5.21 -10.40 0.67
C LYS A 95 6.45 -10.99 0.00
N GLU A 96 6.41 -11.21 -1.32
CA GLU A 96 7.57 -11.76 -2.05
C GLU A 96 8.76 -10.80 -2.10
N VAL A 97 8.53 -9.50 -2.29
CA VAL A 97 9.63 -8.52 -2.44
C VAL A 97 10.21 -8.06 -1.09
N LEU A 98 9.47 -8.25 0.01
CA LEU A 98 9.88 -7.92 1.37
C LEU A 98 10.42 -9.12 2.16
N ALA A 99 10.36 -10.33 1.59
CA ALA A 99 10.92 -11.55 2.18
C ALA A 99 12.45 -11.61 2.13
#